data_AF-A0A7S0FXE9-F1
#
_entry.id   AF-A0A7S0FXE9-F1
#
_cell.length_a   1.000
_cell.length_b   1.000
_cell.length_c   1.000
_cell.angle_alpha   90.00
_cell.angle_beta   90.00
_cell.angle_gamma   90.00
#
_symmetry.space_group_name_H-M   'P 1'
#
loop_
_entity.id
_entity.type
_entity.pdbx_description
1 polymer ?
#
loop_
_entity_poly.entity_id
_entity_poly.type
_entity_poly.pdbx_seq_one_letter_code
_entity_poly.pdbx_strand_id
1 'polypeptide(L)'
;MLTNDIALLHLARPFEGIQLAKLENRSGYHTGSFALMAGWGSVDEQCEVYEGLLREGEKIIVGEGPCSSADQFFNWNAKICTARPADTSTSGAGCGDSGGPLMIEEDGEYIQVGVVSYSYSGRDVFTRVYTYMRWISDVIATPPDISVLPPPLCHGACCDNADYLYLSSLDCNSWAFDECEASEETQTAWLLGNCTATCGLCPACATTNAGCCDATAFVDSQ
;
A
#
# COMPACT_ATOMS: atom_id res chain seq x y z
N MET A 1 8.71 14.78 8.53
CA MET A 1 7.88 14.21 9.61
C MET A 1 6.53 13.89 9.01
N LEU A 2 6.15 12.62 8.92
CA LEU A 2 4.90 12.23 8.26
C LEU A 2 3.71 12.54 9.17
N THR A 3 2.75 13.31 8.67
CA THR A 3 1.51 13.70 9.35
C THR A 3 0.34 13.30 8.47
N ASN A 4 -0.74 12.78 9.05
CA ASN A 4 -1.91 12.29 8.30
C ASN A 4 -1.53 11.21 7.28
N ASP A 5 -0.64 10.30 7.67
CA ASP A 5 -0.20 9.18 6.84
C ASP A 5 -1.25 8.06 6.88
N ILE A 6 -2.33 8.28 6.15
CA ILE A 6 -3.50 7.40 6.05
C ILE A 6 -4.16 7.57 4.69
N ALA A 7 -4.66 6.48 4.14
CA ALA A 7 -5.43 6.46 2.90
C ALA A 7 -6.58 5.46 2.99
N LEU A 8 -7.60 5.66 2.15
CA LEU A 8 -8.67 4.70 1.91
C LEU A 8 -8.66 4.33 0.43
N LEU A 9 -8.77 3.03 0.16
CA LEU A 9 -8.90 2.50 -1.19
C LEU A 9 -10.33 2.00 -1.39
N HIS A 10 -11.00 2.50 -2.42
CA HIS A 10 -12.31 2.01 -2.82
C HIS A 10 -12.13 0.95 -3.91
N LEU A 11 -12.54 -0.27 -3.63
CA LEU A 11 -12.47 -1.37 -4.59
C LEU A 11 -13.42 -1.11 -5.76
N ALA A 12 -13.00 -1.47 -6.97
CA ALA A 12 -13.84 -1.36 -8.16
C ALA A 12 -15.11 -2.22 -8.06
N ARG A 13 -15.05 -3.33 -7.30
CA ARG A 13 -16.16 -4.23 -7.02
C ARG A 13 -16.12 -4.70 -5.56
N PRO A 14 -17.27 -4.95 -4.92
CA PRO A 14 -17.31 -5.58 -3.61
C PRO A 14 -16.66 -6.97 -3.66
N PHE A 15 -15.93 -7.31 -2.60
CA PHE A 15 -15.36 -8.64 -2.41
C PHE A 15 -15.96 -9.27 -1.16
N GLU A 16 -16.31 -10.56 -1.24
CA GLU A 16 -16.90 -11.34 -0.15
C GLU A 16 -16.02 -12.54 0.18
N GLY A 17 -16.18 -13.11 1.38
CA GLY A 17 -15.49 -14.35 1.77
C GLY A 17 -14.23 -14.16 2.62
N ILE A 18 -13.98 -12.97 3.14
CA ILE A 18 -12.95 -12.69 4.15
C ILE A 18 -13.56 -12.07 5.41
N GLN A 19 -12.98 -12.40 6.56
CA GLN A 19 -13.30 -11.72 7.81
C GLN A 19 -12.54 -10.39 7.85
N LEU A 20 -13.27 -9.28 7.91
CA LEU A 20 -12.66 -7.96 8.07
C LEU A 20 -12.23 -7.76 9.53
N ALA A 21 -11.07 -7.13 9.71
CA ALA A 21 -10.67 -6.60 11.01
C ALA A 21 -11.64 -5.51 11.46
N LYS A 22 -11.93 -5.44 12.75
CA LYS A 22 -12.70 -4.32 13.30
C LYS A 22 -11.80 -3.09 13.39
N LEU A 23 -12.33 -1.91 13.08
CA LEU A 23 -11.61 -0.67 13.35
C LEU A 23 -11.82 -0.25 14.80
N GLU A 24 -10.76 0.25 15.43
CA GLU A 24 -10.85 0.79 16.78
C GLU A 24 -11.85 1.94 16.84
N ASN A 25 -12.93 1.78 17.62
CA ASN A 25 -13.97 2.78 17.83
C ASN A 25 -14.06 3.27 19.29
N ARG A 26 -13.20 2.76 20.16
CA ARG A 26 -13.02 3.14 21.57
C ARG A 26 -11.57 2.89 21.95
N SER A 27 -11.03 3.63 22.91
CA SER A 27 -9.68 3.36 23.43
C SER A 27 -9.67 2.03 24.20
N GLY A 28 -9.33 0.94 23.51
CA GLY A 28 -9.34 -0.43 24.07
C GLY A 28 -8.00 -0.89 24.63
N TYR A 29 -6.90 -0.29 24.17
CA TYR A 29 -5.55 -0.65 24.59
C TYR A 29 -4.93 0.38 25.53
N HIS A 30 -3.87 -0.03 26.22
CA HIS A 30 -3.10 0.79 27.14
C HIS A 30 -1.60 0.60 26.90
N THR A 31 -0.77 1.44 27.52
CA THR A 31 0.68 1.23 27.52
C THR A 31 1.00 -0.15 28.11
N GLY A 32 1.81 -0.94 27.39
CA GLY A 32 2.12 -2.32 27.75
C GLY A 32 1.23 -3.36 27.07
N SER A 33 0.14 -2.96 26.39
CA SER A 33 -0.66 -3.90 25.61
C SER A 33 0.17 -4.53 24.49
N PHE A 34 -0.01 -5.83 24.30
CA PHE A 34 0.51 -6.54 23.15
C PHE A 34 -0.29 -6.15 21.90
N ALA A 35 0.42 -6.10 20.77
CA ALA A 35 -0.15 -5.86 19.47
C ALA A 35 0.55 -6.73 18.44
N LEU A 36 -0.16 -7.06 17.37
CA LEU A 36 0.34 -7.84 16.26
C LEU A 36 0.42 -6.93 15.03
N MET A 37 1.52 -7.01 14.31
CA MET A 37 1.60 -6.50 12.94
C MET A 37 1.84 -7.65 11.98
N ALA A 38 1.46 -7.48 10.71
CA ALA A 38 1.69 -8.48 9.68
C ALA A 38 2.01 -7.82 8.33
N GLY A 39 2.84 -8.48 7.53
CA GLY A 39 3.24 -7.97 6.22
C GLY A 39 4.22 -8.87 5.46
N TRP A 40 4.56 -8.43 4.25
CA TRP A 40 5.50 -9.07 3.32
C TRP A 40 6.76 -8.21 3.11
N GLY A 41 7.01 -7.26 4.02
CA GLY A 41 8.20 -6.44 3.98
C GLY A 41 9.48 -7.26 4.08
N SER A 42 10.58 -6.58 3.77
CA SER A 42 11.90 -7.20 3.80
C SER A 42 12.26 -7.70 5.20
N VAL A 43 13.01 -8.80 5.23
CA VAL A 43 13.43 -9.51 6.45
C VAL A 43 14.82 -9.10 6.95
N ASP A 44 15.45 -8.17 6.24
CA ASP A 44 16.80 -7.68 6.48
C ASP A 44 16.79 -6.15 6.61
N GLU A 45 17.77 -5.59 7.31
CA GLU A 45 17.83 -4.14 7.56
C GLU A 45 18.20 -3.33 6.30
N GLN A 46 18.78 -3.98 5.29
CA GLN A 46 19.22 -3.35 4.05
C GLN A 46 18.10 -3.23 3.02
N CYS A 47 16.94 -3.84 3.28
CA CYS A 47 15.79 -3.82 2.37
C CYS A 47 16.03 -4.54 1.05
N GLU A 48 16.82 -5.61 1.08
CA GLU A 48 17.25 -6.37 -0.12
C GLU A 48 16.59 -7.76 -0.22
N VAL A 49 16.18 -8.33 0.91
CA VAL A 49 15.62 -9.69 1.01
C VAL A 49 14.13 -9.63 1.29
N TYR A 50 13.34 -10.01 0.29
CA TYR A 50 11.90 -10.17 0.39
C TYR A 50 11.52 -11.63 0.23
N GLU A 51 10.46 -12.04 0.91
CA GLU A 51 9.98 -13.42 0.85
C GLU A 51 8.48 -13.45 0.53
N GLY A 52 8.02 -14.54 -0.10
CA GLY A 52 6.64 -14.70 -0.53
C GLY A 52 5.65 -15.11 0.58
N LEU A 53 6.14 -15.40 1.78
CA LEU A 53 5.29 -15.79 2.91
C LEU A 53 4.95 -14.56 3.76
N LEU A 54 3.66 -14.44 4.10
CA LEU A 54 3.21 -13.44 5.07
C LEU A 54 3.87 -13.72 6.41
N ARG A 55 4.39 -12.67 7.04
CA ARG A 55 4.96 -12.73 8.38
C ARG A 55 4.11 -11.96 9.36
N GLU A 56 4.20 -12.39 10.62
CA GLU A 56 3.63 -11.71 11.76
C GLU A 56 4.73 -11.31 12.75
N GLY A 57 4.54 -10.16 13.41
CA GLY A 57 5.46 -9.61 14.38
C GLY A 57 4.72 -9.12 15.62
N GLU A 58 5.07 -9.67 16.77
CA GLU A 58 4.57 -9.20 18.06
C GLU A 58 5.28 -7.91 18.49
N LYS A 59 4.48 -6.94 18.95
CA LYS A 59 4.89 -5.62 19.42
C LYS A 59 4.28 -5.33 20.79
N ILE A 60 4.88 -4.41 21.53
CA ILE A 60 4.29 -3.83 22.75
C ILE A 60 4.03 -2.35 22.51
N ILE A 61 2.82 -1.88 22.82
CA ILE A 61 2.46 -0.46 22.74
C ILE A 61 3.17 0.30 23.86
N VAL A 62 3.89 1.36 23.49
CA VAL A 62 4.68 2.18 24.42
C VAL A 62 3.95 3.49 24.67
N GLY A 63 4.08 4.03 25.89
CA GLY A 63 3.52 5.33 26.25
C GLY A 63 4.21 6.51 25.55
N GLU A 64 3.63 7.70 25.72
CA GLU A 64 4.09 8.93 25.05
C GLU A 64 5.55 9.29 25.34
N GLY A 65 5.93 9.34 26.63
CA GLY A 65 7.25 9.81 27.05
C GLY A 65 8.42 9.14 26.31
N PRO A 66 8.51 7.78 26.30
CA PRO A 66 9.55 7.09 25.56
C PRO A 66 9.57 7.37 24.04
N CYS A 67 8.42 7.61 23.43
CA CYS A 67 8.30 7.86 21.99
C CYS A 67 8.63 9.31 21.63
N SER A 68 8.14 10.27 22.41
CA SER A 68 8.49 11.69 22.26
C SER A 68 9.96 11.97 22.58
N SER A 69 10.58 11.15 23.46
CA SER A 69 12.02 11.23 23.71
C SER A 69 12.86 10.70 22.57
N ALA A 70 12.33 9.74 21.80
CA ALA A 70 12.97 9.27 20.58
C ALA A 70 12.75 10.31 19.47
N ASP A 71 11.52 10.78 19.29
CA ASP A 71 11.14 11.64 18.18
C ASP A 71 10.50 12.95 18.66
N GLN A 72 11.25 14.06 18.55
CA GLN A 72 10.85 15.35 19.12
C GLN A 72 9.58 15.97 18.50
N PHE A 73 9.16 15.53 17.30
CA PHE A 73 7.89 16.00 16.70
C PHE A 73 6.80 14.93 16.76
N PHE A 74 6.96 13.91 17.61
CA PHE A 74 5.98 12.86 17.81
C PHE A 74 4.66 13.45 18.30
N ASN A 75 3.57 13.14 17.59
CA ASN A 75 2.22 13.57 17.97
C ASN A 75 1.43 12.39 18.53
N TRP A 76 1.34 12.30 19.85
CA TRP A 76 0.62 11.22 20.55
C TRP A 76 -0.86 11.12 20.17
N ASN A 77 -1.49 12.24 19.82
CA ASN A 77 -2.89 12.26 19.42
C ASN A 77 -3.13 11.65 18.03
N ALA A 78 -2.10 11.52 17.19
CA ALA A 78 -2.23 11.01 15.81
C ALA A 78 -1.39 9.76 15.55
N LYS A 79 -0.55 9.36 16.50
CA LYS A 79 0.43 8.28 16.33
C LYS A 79 0.39 7.30 17.49
N ILE A 80 0.74 6.06 17.17
CA ILE A 80 1.04 4.98 18.12
C ILE A 80 2.49 4.63 17.92
N CYS A 81 3.18 4.29 18.99
CA CYS A 81 4.57 3.90 18.93
C CYS A 81 4.73 2.61 19.72
N THR A 82 5.47 1.67 19.14
CA THR A 82 5.66 0.35 19.70
C THR A 82 7.15 0.06 19.89
N ALA A 83 7.40 -0.88 20.81
CA ALA A 83 8.69 -1.50 20.98
C ALA A 83 8.55 -2.98 20.70
N ARG A 84 9.68 -3.61 20.41
CA ARG A 84 9.77 -5.06 20.40
C ARG A 84 9.60 -5.59 21.84
N PRO A 85 8.86 -6.70 22.06
CA PRO A 85 8.85 -7.37 23.35
C PRO A 85 10.25 -7.90 23.72
N ALA A 86 10.52 -8.01 25.01
CA ALA A 86 11.74 -8.65 25.49
C ALA A 86 11.75 -10.13 25.06
N ASP A 87 12.94 -10.68 24.78
CA ASP A 87 13.16 -12.11 24.50
C ASP A 87 12.58 -12.68 23.18
N THR A 88 12.10 -11.85 22.22
CA THR A 88 11.30 -12.40 21.10
C THR A 88 11.94 -12.78 19.76
N SER A 89 13.17 -12.55 19.36
CA SER A 89 13.62 -12.65 17.93
C SER A 89 12.84 -11.84 16.85
N THR A 90 11.58 -11.46 17.07
CA THR A 90 10.77 -10.62 16.16
C THR A 90 11.40 -9.26 15.90
N SER A 91 11.46 -8.85 14.63
CA SER A 91 11.92 -7.53 14.20
C SER A 91 10.76 -6.51 14.21
N GLY A 92 11.06 -5.27 13.84
CA GLY A 92 10.06 -4.25 13.56
C GLY A 92 9.51 -4.34 12.14
N ALA A 93 8.80 -3.30 11.73
CA ALA A 93 8.34 -3.15 10.36
C ALA A 93 9.55 -3.01 9.41
N GLY A 94 9.59 -3.82 8.36
CA GLY A 94 10.60 -3.77 7.31
C GLY A 94 10.22 -2.84 6.17
N CYS A 95 11.13 -2.62 5.22
CA CYS A 95 10.78 -1.95 3.97
C CYS A 95 9.67 -2.74 3.25
N GLY A 96 8.62 -2.04 2.82
CA GLY A 96 7.47 -2.66 2.17
C GLY A 96 6.31 -3.01 3.10
N ASP A 97 6.48 -2.93 4.43
CA ASP A 97 5.37 -3.08 5.38
C ASP A 97 4.53 -1.80 5.55
N SER A 98 4.91 -0.69 4.90
CA SER A 98 4.18 0.59 4.94
C SER A 98 2.71 0.41 4.57
N GLY A 99 1.81 0.97 5.38
CA GLY A 99 0.37 0.78 5.22
C GLY A 99 -0.18 -0.50 5.85
N GLY A 100 0.69 -1.41 6.32
CA GLY A 100 0.30 -2.64 7.01
C GLY A 100 -0.43 -2.38 8.33
N PRO A 101 -1.21 -3.36 8.84
CA PRO A 101 -2.01 -3.18 10.04
C PRO A 101 -1.19 -3.37 11.32
N LEU A 102 -1.54 -2.59 12.35
CA LEU A 102 -1.26 -2.91 13.75
C LEU A 102 -2.60 -3.25 14.42
N MET A 103 -2.68 -4.44 14.99
CA MET A 103 -3.90 -5.00 15.57
C MET A 103 -3.70 -5.36 17.04
N ILE A 104 -4.73 -5.21 17.84
CA ILE A 104 -4.84 -5.83 19.16
C ILE A 104 -5.87 -6.95 19.09
N GLU A 105 -5.77 -7.93 19.98
CA GLU A 105 -6.80 -8.94 20.15
C GLU A 105 -7.63 -8.61 21.40
N GLU A 106 -8.95 -8.47 21.23
CA GLU A 106 -9.91 -8.27 22.31
C GLU A 106 -11.06 -9.26 22.11
N ASP A 107 -11.38 -10.08 23.12
CA ASP A 107 -12.46 -11.08 23.09
C ASP A 107 -12.42 -12.03 21.88
N GLY A 108 -11.22 -12.38 21.38
CA GLY A 108 -11.01 -13.26 20.24
C GLY A 108 -11.20 -12.59 18.87
N GLU A 109 -11.28 -11.26 18.84
CA GLU A 109 -11.38 -10.47 17.62
C GLU A 109 -10.17 -9.56 17.43
N TYR A 110 -9.68 -9.47 16.19
CA TYR A 110 -8.64 -8.52 15.82
C TYR A 110 -9.24 -7.14 15.55
N ILE A 111 -8.73 -6.16 16.31
CA ILE A 111 -9.08 -4.75 16.19
C ILE A 111 -7.86 -4.01 15.66
N GLN A 112 -7.99 -3.42 14.47
CA GLN A 112 -6.96 -2.56 13.90
C GLN A 112 -6.93 -1.21 14.62
N VAL A 113 -5.81 -0.95 15.29
CA VAL A 113 -5.55 0.27 16.06
C VAL A 113 -4.59 1.21 15.33
N GLY A 114 -3.75 0.67 14.45
CA GLY A 114 -2.73 1.43 13.75
C GLY A 114 -2.48 1.00 12.30
N VAL A 115 -1.78 1.87 11.59
CA VAL A 115 -1.27 1.67 10.22
C VAL A 115 0.22 1.94 10.21
N VAL A 116 1.06 1.00 9.75
CA VAL A 116 2.52 1.15 9.68
C VAL A 116 2.88 2.41 8.90
N SER A 117 3.69 3.29 9.49
CA SER A 117 4.08 4.57 8.88
C SER A 117 5.59 4.65 8.71
N TYR A 118 6.34 4.68 9.81
CA TYR A 118 7.81 4.75 9.78
C TYR A 118 8.42 4.15 11.04
N SER A 119 9.73 4.00 11.07
CA SER A 119 10.49 3.63 12.27
C SER A 119 11.48 4.74 12.65
N TYR A 120 11.78 4.85 13.94
CA TYR A 120 12.75 5.81 14.46
C TYR A 120 13.40 5.29 15.75
N SER A 121 14.73 5.30 15.82
CA SER A 121 15.52 4.86 16.98
C SER A 121 15.08 3.50 17.57
N GLY A 122 14.84 2.51 16.71
CA GLY A 122 14.43 1.16 17.13
C GLY A 122 12.98 1.05 17.61
N ARG A 123 12.15 2.06 17.33
CA ARG A 123 10.70 2.06 17.56
C ARG A 123 9.98 2.07 16.24
N ASP A 124 8.87 1.36 16.17
CA ASP A 124 7.96 1.45 15.03
C ASP A 124 6.82 2.40 15.37
N VAL A 125 6.51 3.28 14.42
CA VAL A 125 5.50 4.32 14.54
C VAL A 125 4.39 4.06 13.53
N PHE A 126 3.17 4.13 14.04
CA PHE A 126 1.95 3.83 13.31
C PHE A 126 1.04 5.05 13.35
N THR A 127 0.29 5.29 12.29
CA THR A 127 -0.83 6.24 12.31
C THR A 127 -1.95 5.67 13.15
N ARG A 128 -2.47 6.44 14.12
CA ARG A 128 -3.53 6.02 15.05
C ARG A 128 -4.88 6.03 14.34
N VAL A 129 -5.51 4.86 14.18
CA VAL A 129 -6.79 4.73 13.46
C VAL A 129 -7.90 5.54 14.10
N TYR A 130 -8.04 5.47 15.44
CA TYR A 130 -9.11 6.15 16.17
C TYR A 130 -9.18 7.66 15.88
N THR A 131 -8.03 8.33 15.69
CA THR A 131 -7.94 9.76 15.38
C THR A 131 -8.67 10.12 14.08
N TYR A 132 -8.70 9.21 13.12
CA TYR A 132 -9.27 9.44 11.80
C TYR A 132 -10.64 8.79 11.64
N MET A 133 -11.21 8.13 12.66
CA MET A 133 -12.48 7.40 12.54
C MET A 133 -13.64 8.26 12.05
N ARG A 134 -13.68 9.55 12.42
CA ARG A 134 -14.67 10.48 11.88
C ARG A 134 -14.50 10.66 10.37
N TRP A 135 -13.28 10.96 9.92
CA TRP A 135 -12.97 11.11 8.50
C TRP A 135 -13.23 9.82 7.71
N ILE A 136 -12.84 8.66 8.26
CA ILE A 136 -13.11 7.35 7.67
C ILE A 136 -14.63 7.16 7.49
N SER A 137 -15.42 7.45 8.53
CA SER A 137 -16.87 7.32 8.49
C SER A 137 -17.50 8.27 7.46
N ASP A 138 -17.02 9.52 7.39
CA ASP A 138 -17.51 10.53 6.44
C ASP A 138 -17.22 10.09 4.97
N VAL A 139 -16.01 9.58 4.69
CA VAL A 139 -15.64 9.08 3.36
C VAL A 139 -16.41 7.80 3.00
N ILE A 140 -16.63 6.87 3.92
CA ILE A 140 -17.42 5.65 3.66
C ILE A 140 -18.89 6.01 3.41
N ALA A 141 -19.45 6.97 4.15
CA ALA A 141 -20.84 7.40 3.96
C ALA A 141 -21.06 8.18 2.66
N THR A 142 -20.04 8.91 2.21
CA THR A 142 -20.04 9.67 0.95
C THR A 142 -18.77 9.41 0.16
N PRO A 143 -18.66 8.23 -0.51
CA PRO A 143 -17.48 7.91 -1.30
C PRO A 143 -17.28 8.96 -2.40
N PRO A 144 -16.03 9.35 -2.68
CA PRO A 144 -15.75 10.27 -3.77
C PRO A 144 -16.25 9.67 -5.09
N ASP A 145 -16.78 10.52 -5.96
CA ASP A 145 -17.23 10.12 -7.28
C ASP A 145 -16.03 9.66 -8.12
N ILE A 146 -15.92 8.34 -8.29
CA ILE A 146 -14.86 7.69 -9.05
C ILE A 146 -14.89 8.03 -10.54
N SER A 147 -16.00 8.60 -11.06
CA SER A 147 -16.06 9.11 -12.43
C SER A 147 -15.29 10.42 -12.63
N VAL A 148 -14.93 11.11 -11.54
CA VAL A 148 -14.17 12.36 -11.54
C VAL A 148 -12.67 12.11 -11.33
N LEU A 149 -12.31 10.91 -10.87
CA LEU A 149 -10.90 10.53 -10.84
C LEU A 149 -10.42 10.43 -12.29
N PRO A 150 -9.31 11.09 -12.67
CA PRO A 150 -8.70 10.79 -13.94
C PRO A 150 -8.48 9.27 -13.98
N PRO A 151 -8.70 8.60 -15.12
CA PRO A 151 -8.33 7.20 -15.25
C PRO A 151 -6.92 7.04 -14.69
N PRO A 152 -6.63 5.95 -13.94
CA PRO A 152 -5.34 5.76 -13.29
C PRO A 152 -4.23 6.18 -14.26
N LEU A 153 -3.33 7.06 -13.82
CA LEU A 153 -2.21 7.54 -14.62
C LEU A 153 -1.40 6.33 -15.05
N CYS A 154 -1.72 5.79 -16.23
CA CYS A 154 -0.96 4.72 -16.85
C CYS A 154 0.41 5.32 -17.20
N HIS A 155 1.43 5.00 -16.41
CA HIS A 155 2.80 5.15 -16.87
C HIS A 155 3.08 3.97 -17.80
N GLY A 156 3.03 4.21 -19.11
CA GLY A 156 3.32 3.22 -20.14
C GLY A 156 2.09 2.66 -20.87
N ALA A 157 2.34 1.98 -21.99
CA ALA A 157 1.38 1.60 -23.03
C ALA A 157 0.40 0.45 -22.66
N CYS A 158 0.16 0.21 -21.37
CA CYS A 158 -0.64 -0.92 -20.90
C CYS A 158 -1.46 -0.52 -19.67
N CYS A 159 -2.74 -0.22 -19.89
CA CYS A 159 -3.73 -0.06 -18.83
C CYS A 159 -4.54 -1.37 -18.78
N ASP A 160 -4.44 -2.15 -17.71
CA ASP A 160 -5.38 -3.26 -17.49
C ASP A 160 -6.32 -2.94 -16.32
N ASN A 161 -7.59 -3.33 -16.50
CA ASN A 161 -8.68 -3.26 -15.53
C ASN A 161 -9.24 -4.67 -15.24
N ALA A 162 -8.48 -5.73 -15.56
CA ALA A 162 -8.91 -7.12 -15.42
C ALA A 162 -8.81 -7.62 -13.97
N ASP A 163 -9.92 -8.18 -13.49
CA ASP A 163 -9.94 -9.05 -12.31
C ASP A 163 -9.11 -10.31 -12.60
N TYR A 164 -7.97 -10.46 -11.94
CA TYR A 164 -7.08 -11.61 -12.11
C TYR A 164 -7.65 -12.86 -11.42
N LEU A 165 -8.08 -13.84 -12.21
CA LEU A 165 -8.51 -15.17 -11.72
C LEU A 165 -7.55 -16.32 -12.07
N TYR A 166 -6.43 -16.10 -12.75
CA TYR A 166 -5.50 -17.20 -13.06
C TYR A 166 -4.03 -16.77 -13.02
N LEU A 167 -3.34 -17.22 -11.96
CA LEU A 167 -1.89 -17.18 -11.79
C LEU A 167 -1.23 -18.21 -12.72
N SER A 168 -0.86 -17.79 -13.92
CA SER A 168 0.29 -18.40 -14.63
C SER A 168 0.77 -17.48 -15.73
N SER A 169 1.80 -16.70 -15.38
CA SER A 169 2.75 -15.99 -16.26
C SER A 169 2.17 -14.97 -17.24
N LEU A 170 2.72 -13.76 -17.17
CA LEU A 170 2.54 -12.60 -18.04
C LEU A 170 1.47 -11.59 -17.54
N ASP A 171 1.83 -10.85 -16.49
CA ASP A 171 1.04 -9.70 -15.97
C ASP A 171 1.54 -8.38 -16.58
N CYS A 172 0.62 -7.41 -16.77
CA CYS A 172 0.92 -6.10 -17.37
C CYS A 172 2.08 -5.34 -16.63
N ASN A 173 2.28 -5.60 -15.33
CA ASN A 173 3.41 -5.07 -14.54
C ASN A 173 4.79 -5.65 -14.87
N SER A 174 4.86 -6.83 -15.50
CA SER A 174 6.14 -7.40 -15.94
C SER A 174 6.72 -6.72 -17.17
N TRP A 175 6.00 -5.76 -17.77
CA TRP A 175 6.36 -5.08 -19.03
C TRP A 175 6.54 -3.57 -18.89
N ALA A 176 6.39 -3.02 -17.68
CA ALA A 176 6.60 -1.59 -17.42
C ALA A 176 8.07 -1.13 -17.58
N PHE A 177 9.00 -2.08 -17.75
CA PHE A 177 10.43 -1.81 -17.93
C PHE A 177 10.88 -1.80 -19.39
N ASP A 178 10.06 -2.26 -20.33
CA ASP A 178 10.40 -2.23 -21.76
C ASP A 178 9.88 -0.94 -22.38
N GLU A 179 10.80 -0.03 -22.72
CA GLU A 179 10.46 1.16 -23.49
C GLU A 179 9.88 0.74 -24.85
N CYS A 180 8.71 1.26 -25.21
CA CYS A 180 8.12 1.06 -26.54
C CYS A 180 9.00 1.61 -27.69
N GLU A 181 10.12 2.27 -27.36
CA GLU A 181 11.14 2.76 -28.28
C GLU A 181 12.14 1.69 -28.74
N ALA A 182 11.97 0.43 -28.36
CA ALA A 182 12.85 -0.64 -28.85
C ALA A 182 12.81 -0.69 -30.39
N SER A 183 13.91 -0.26 -30.99
CA SER A 183 14.05 0.19 -32.38
C SER A 183 13.94 -0.90 -33.45
N GLU A 184 13.44 -2.09 -33.12
CA GLU A 184 13.25 -3.19 -34.06
C GLU A 184 11.76 -3.50 -34.27
N GLU A 185 11.33 -3.36 -35.51
CA GLU A 185 9.96 -3.57 -36.00
C GLU A 185 9.38 -4.95 -35.60
N THR A 186 10.26 -5.96 -35.45
CA THR A 186 9.95 -7.32 -34.98
C THR A 186 9.54 -7.36 -33.51
N GLN A 187 10.17 -6.53 -32.68
CA GLN A 187 9.87 -6.43 -31.25
C GLN A 187 8.55 -5.70 -31.05
N THR A 188 8.31 -4.60 -31.78
CA THR A 188 7.03 -3.88 -31.78
C THR A 188 5.87 -4.78 -32.23
N ALA A 189 6.04 -5.56 -33.29
CA ALA A 189 4.99 -6.46 -33.79
C ALA A 189 4.67 -7.61 -32.82
N TRP A 190 5.70 -8.16 -32.16
CA TRP A 190 5.55 -9.16 -31.12
C TRP A 190 4.87 -8.59 -29.86
N LEU A 191 5.24 -7.37 -29.46
CA LEU A 191 4.63 -6.63 -28.34
C LEU A 191 3.14 -6.33 -28.60
N LEU A 192 2.79 -5.84 -29.79
CA LEU A 192 1.40 -5.56 -30.16
C LEU A 192 0.55 -6.84 -30.15
N GLY A 193 1.07 -7.93 -30.71
CA GLY A 193 0.37 -9.22 -30.77
C GLY A 193 0.05 -9.78 -29.38
N ASN A 194 1.02 -9.74 -28.45
CA ASN A 194 0.82 -10.26 -27.10
C ASN A 194 -0.01 -9.33 -26.21
N CYS A 195 0.12 -8.01 -26.34
CA CYS A 195 -0.74 -7.06 -25.62
C CYS A 195 -2.24 -7.33 -25.90
N THR A 196 -2.60 -7.64 -27.15
CA THR A 196 -4.01 -7.98 -27.48
C THR A 196 -4.47 -9.28 -26.83
N ALA A 197 -3.54 -10.20 -26.55
CA ALA A 197 -3.82 -11.47 -25.90
C ALA A 197 -3.92 -11.36 -24.37
N THR A 198 -3.25 -10.39 -23.76
CA THR A 198 -3.16 -10.25 -22.30
C THR A 198 -4.04 -9.16 -21.72
N CYS A 199 -4.02 -7.93 -22.26
CA CYS A 199 -4.68 -6.77 -21.64
C CYS A 199 -5.89 -6.26 -22.47
N GLY A 200 -6.16 -6.83 -23.65
CA GLY A 200 -7.43 -6.68 -24.41
C GLY A 200 -7.70 -5.30 -25.03
N LEU A 201 -6.98 -4.25 -24.61
CA LEU A 201 -7.04 -2.89 -25.11
C LEU A 201 -5.61 -2.36 -25.32
N CYS A 202 -5.03 -2.64 -26.48
CA CYS A 202 -3.80 -1.98 -26.90
C CYS A 202 -4.14 -0.68 -27.61
N PRO A 203 -3.34 0.39 -27.47
CA PRO A 203 -3.49 1.56 -28.31
C PRO A 203 -3.48 1.12 -29.77
N ALA A 204 -4.45 1.57 -30.56
CA ALA A 204 -4.42 1.34 -31.99
C ALA A 204 -3.21 2.06 -32.57
N CYS A 205 -2.10 1.34 -32.80
CA CYS A 205 -1.00 1.82 -33.64
C CYS A 205 -1.52 1.89 -35.07
N ALA A 206 -2.22 2.97 -35.42
CA ALA A 206 -2.47 3.30 -36.81
C ALA A 206 -1.11 3.49 -37.48
N THR A 207 -0.83 2.66 -38.49
CA THR A 207 0.46 2.43 -39.15
C THR A 207 1.04 3.63 -39.90
N THR A 208 0.64 4.87 -39.57
CA THR A 208 1.06 6.08 -40.27
C THR A 208 1.34 7.30 -39.40
N ASN A 209 1.27 7.21 -38.07
CA ASN A 209 1.69 8.33 -37.21
C ASN A 209 2.72 7.87 -36.20
N ALA A 210 3.93 8.44 -36.29
CA ALA A 210 5.03 8.33 -35.35
C ALA A 210 4.72 8.98 -33.97
N GLY A 211 3.47 8.91 -33.51
CA GLY A 211 2.94 9.64 -32.36
C GLY A 211 2.73 8.79 -31.10
N CYS A 212 3.11 7.51 -31.09
CA CYS A 212 3.20 6.74 -29.83
C CYS A 212 4.52 6.96 -29.09
N CYS A 213 5.46 7.73 -29.68
CA CYS A 213 6.80 8.02 -29.13
C CYS A 213 7.12 9.52 -29.13
N ASP A 214 6.16 10.40 -28.81
CA ASP A 214 6.47 11.81 -28.61
C ASP A 214 6.16 12.25 -27.17
N ALA A 215 7.22 12.41 -26.38
CA ALA A 215 7.21 12.85 -24.98
C ALA A 215 6.80 14.33 -24.79
N THR A 216 6.14 14.97 -25.76
CA THR A 216 5.86 16.42 -25.75
C THR A 216 4.37 16.81 -25.68
N ALA A 217 3.44 15.86 -25.49
CA ALA A 217 2.01 16.19 -25.40
C ALA A 217 1.53 16.70 -24.00
N PHE A 218 2.42 16.90 -23.04
CA PHE A 218 2.11 17.67 -21.82
C PHE A 218 2.83 19.02 -21.86
N VAL A 219 2.23 19.96 -22.59
CA VAL A 219 2.45 21.38 -22.36
C VAL A 219 1.16 21.97 -21.80
N ASP A 220 1.25 22.48 -20.58
CA ASP A 220 0.23 23.33 -19.95
C ASP A 220 -0.24 24.40 -20.94
N SER A 221 -1.56 24.47 -21.16
CA SER A 221 -2.19 25.71 -21.62
C SER A 221 -3.64 25.86 -21.13
N GLN A 222 -3.72 26.55 -19.99
CA GLN A 222 -4.82 27.34 -19.40
C GLN A 222 -6.02 26.63 -18.76
#